data_AF-A0A2T6JLT5-F1
#
_entry.id   AF-A0A2T6JLT5-F1
#
_cell.length_a   1.000
_cell.length_b   1.000
_cell.length_c   1.000
_cell.angle_alpha   90.00
_cell.angle_beta   90.00
_cell.angle_gamma   90.00
#
_symmetry.space_group_name_H-M   'P 1'
#
loop_
_entity.id
_entity.type
_entity.pdbx_description
1 polymer ?
#
loop_
_entity_poly.entity_id
_entity_poly.type
_entity_poly.pdbx_seq_one_letter_code
_entity_poly.pdbx_strand_id
1 'polypeptide(L)'
;MTEESTKLIQQLMARRFDDLPAVQSPEQRKGALGIVNLFALASHMLTAMSGTLAIVSVEKDVAGDWHAAGACDEVHRLVDLAVQTSASLTRLLGMAMVALHSEQITTRSATERHSIQQLVATGYLYVESLNAVSLEATNMARWRGLWGRGGYVHRPLVPSQQFDPERDRARESVRTLIAQIIELGLRAELFDGTWAME
;
A
#
# COMPACT_ATOMS: atom_id res chain seq x y z
N MET A 1 -7.46 9.88 -21.35
CA MET A 1 -6.10 9.53 -20.88
C MET A 1 -5.26 9.22 -22.10
N THR A 2 -4.07 9.80 -22.24
CA THR A 2 -3.20 9.63 -23.42
C THR A 2 -2.16 8.53 -23.18
N GLU A 3 -1.67 7.89 -24.23
CA GLU A 3 -0.66 6.81 -24.14
C GLU A 3 0.66 7.27 -23.48
N GLU A 4 0.99 8.56 -23.64
CA GLU A 4 2.11 9.21 -22.96
C GLU A 4 1.90 9.35 -21.44
N SER A 5 0.69 9.66 -20.99
CA SER A 5 0.40 9.77 -19.56
C SER A 5 0.46 8.40 -18.88
N THR A 6 0.02 7.34 -19.56
CA THR A 6 0.16 5.96 -19.06
C THR A 6 1.63 5.54 -18.98
N LYS A 7 2.46 5.85 -19.98
CA LYS A 7 3.91 5.58 -19.95
C LYS A 7 4.63 6.38 -18.87
N LEU A 8 4.27 7.65 -18.69
CA LEU A 8 4.86 8.50 -17.65
C LEU A 8 4.50 7.98 -16.25
N ILE A 9 3.24 7.57 -16.03
CA ILE A 9 2.80 6.94 -14.78
C ILE A 9 3.53 5.61 -14.55
N GLN A 10 3.70 4.78 -15.58
CA GLN A 10 4.46 3.53 -15.48
C GLN A 10 5.94 3.75 -15.18
N GLN A 11 6.58 4.75 -15.80
CA GLN A 11 7.98 5.11 -15.53
C GLN A 11 8.17 5.71 -14.13
N LEU A 12 7.26 6.59 -13.70
CA LEU A 12 7.22 7.11 -12.34
C LEU A 12 6.95 5.99 -11.33
N MET A 13 6.12 5.00 -11.68
CA MET A 13 5.85 3.83 -10.85
C MET A 13 7.01 2.83 -10.80
N ALA A 14 7.81 2.72 -11.86
CA ALA A 14 8.95 1.80 -11.93
C ALA A 14 10.19 2.31 -11.19
N ARG A 15 10.40 3.63 -11.13
CA ARG A 15 11.56 4.26 -10.44
C ARG A 15 11.27 4.69 -9.01
N ARG A 16 10.05 4.44 -8.52
CA ARG A 16 9.49 5.02 -7.28
C ARG A 16 10.33 4.80 -6.04
N PHE A 17 11.11 3.74 -6.02
CA PHE A 17 11.87 3.32 -4.84
C PHE A 17 13.39 3.37 -5.03
N ASP A 18 13.87 3.71 -6.23
CA ASP A 18 15.30 3.85 -6.54
C ASP A 18 15.87 5.14 -5.93
N ASP A 19 15.02 6.16 -5.78
CA ASP A 19 15.38 7.46 -5.19
C ASP A 19 15.28 7.47 -3.66
N LEU A 20 14.81 6.38 -3.04
CA LEU A 20 14.81 6.27 -1.58
C LEU A 20 16.23 6.02 -1.07
N PRO A 21 16.75 6.86 -0.16
CA PRO A 21 18.09 6.68 0.36
C PRO A 21 18.23 5.29 1.01
N ALA A 22 19.22 4.53 0.55
CA ALA A 22 19.51 3.20 1.06
C ALA A 22 19.87 3.28 2.54
N VAL A 23 19.06 2.64 3.40
CA VAL A 23 19.34 2.60 4.84
C VAL A 23 20.25 1.41 5.15
N GLN A 24 21.51 1.70 5.44
CA GLN A 24 22.56 0.70 5.55
C GLN A 24 22.77 0.21 6.99
N SER A 25 22.32 0.96 8.01
CA SER A 25 22.47 0.57 9.41
C SER A 25 21.19 0.72 10.24
N PRO A 26 21.04 -0.03 11.36
CA PRO A 26 19.93 0.13 12.30
C PRO A 26 19.82 1.56 12.88
N GLU A 27 20.94 2.22 13.13
CA GLU A 27 20.97 3.60 13.66
C GLU A 27 20.38 4.59 12.64
N GLN A 28 20.69 4.40 11.36
CA GLN A 28 20.08 5.20 10.29
C GLN A 28 18.57 4.97 10.17
N ARG A 29 18.07 3.76 10.51
CA ARG A 29 16.63 3.43 10.52
C ARG A 29 15.87 4.09 11.68
N LYS A 30 16.55 4.31 12.81
CA LYS A 30 15.98 4.99 13.99
C LYS A 30 16.11 6.52 13.91
N GLY A 31 17.06 7.04 13.14
CA GLY A 31 17.29 8.47 12.96
C GLY A 31 16.41 9.15 11.90
N ALA A 32 16.69 10.42 11.62
CA ALA A 32 15.92 11.26 10.69
C ALA A 32 15.76 10.63 9.29
N LEU A 33 16.78 9.94 8.78
CA LEU A 33 16.73 9.26 7.49
C LEU A 33 15.68 8.14 7.47
N GLY A 34 15.61 7.37 8.54
CA GLY A 34 14.63 6.31 8.70
C GLY A 34 13.20 6.83 8.77
N ILE A 35 13.00 7.95 9.48
CA ILE A 35 11.70 8.62 9.56
C ILE A 35 11.25 9.09 8.18
N VAL A 36 12.12 9.78 7.43
CA VAL A 36 11.82 10.23 6.05
C VAL A 36 11.46 9.05 5.15
N ASN A 37 12.19 7.94 5.25
CA ASN A 37 11.88 6.73 4.50
C ASN A 37 10.54 6.09 4.90
N LEU A 38 10.17 6.08 6.19
CA LEU A 38 8.86 5.62 6.62
C LEU A 38 7.72 6.47 6.03
N PHE A 39 7.87 7.79 5.99
CA PHE A 39 6.90 8.68 5.32
C PHE A 39 6.79 8.39 3.82
N ALA A 40 7.92 8.15 3.15
CA ALA A 40 7.90 7.84 1.73
C ALA A 40 7.25 6.47 1.45
N LEU A 41 7.58 5.44 2.25
CA LEU A 41 6.93 4.13 2.16
C LEU A 41 5.42 4.24 2.41
N ALA A 42 4.99 5.02 3.41
CA ALA A 42 3.57 5.25 3.69
C ALA A 42 2.85 5.97 2.53
N SER A 43 3.48 6.96 1.91
CA SER A 43 2.94 7.65 0.72
C SER A 43 2.80 6.72 -0.49
N HIS A 44 3.80 5.88 -0.74
CA HIS A 44 3.73 4.88 -1.80
C HIS A 44 2.68 3.81 -1.50
N MET A 45 2.54 3.41 -0.24
CA MET A 45 1.49 2.49 0.18
C MET A 45 0.10 3.08 -0.01
N LEU A 46 -0.13 4.34 0.38
CA LEU A 46 -1.40 5.03 0.12
C LEU A 46 -1.74 5.04 -1.37
N THR A 47 -0.74 5.26 -2.22
CA THR A 47 -0.93 5.24 -3.67
C THR A 47 -1.27 3.83 -4.18
N ALA A 48 -0.56 2.81 -3.71
CA ALA A 48 -0.83 1.41 -4.08
C ALA A 48 -2.23 0.97 -3.62
N MET A 49 -2.61 1.35 -2.40
CA MET A 49 -3.94 1.09 -1.85
C MET A 49 -5.06 1.82 -2.59
N SER A 50 -4.83 3.05 -3.03
CA SER A 50 -5.79 3.77 -3.87
C SER A 50 -5.99 3.05 -5.19
N GLY A 51 -4.92 2.47 -5.77
CA GLY A 51 -5.00 1.58 -6.92
C GLY A 51 -5.80 0.30 -6.63
N THR A 52 -5.55 -0.35 -5.50
CA THR A 52 -6.33 -1.51 -5.03
C THR A 52 -7.82 -1.16 -4.90
N LEU A 53 -8.14 -0.03 -4.27
CA LEU A 53 -9.51 0.46 -4.11
C LEU A 53 -10.18 0.68 -5.48
N ALA A 54 -9.47 1.29 -6.43
CA ALA A 54 -9.99 1.51 -7.78
C ALA A 54 -10.34 0.18 -8.47
N ILE A 55 -9.49 -0.85 -8.33
CA ILE A 55 -9.72 -2.19 -8.91
C ILE A 55 -10.95 -2.86 -8.29
N VAL A 56 -11.09 -2.84 -6.96
CA VAL A 56 -12.25 -3.47 -6.29
C VAL A 56 -13.53 -2.66 -6.46
N SER A 57 -13.44 -1.38 -6.82
CA SER A 57 -14.61 -0.51 -7.06
C SER A 57 -15.26 -0.72 -8.43
N VAL A 58 -14.59 -1.40 -9.37
CA VAL A 58 -15.11 -1.64 -10.72
C VAL A 58 -16.49 -2.30 -10.70
N GLU A 59 -17.36 -1.89 -11.63
CA GLU A 59 -18.78 -2.29 -11.71
C GLU A 59 -19.02 -3.82 -11.79
N LYS A 60 -20.23 -4.22 -11.41
CA LYS A 60 -20.58 -5.62 -11.15
C LYS A 60 -20.56 -6.49 -12.40
N ASP A 61 -20.87 -5.91 -13.56
CA ASP A 61 -20.86 -6.62 -14.84
C ASP A 61 -19.44 -7.04 -15.21
N VAL A 62 -18.48 -6.12 -15.06
CA VAL A 62 -17.06 -6.41 -15.22
C VAL A 62 -16.59 -7.37 -14.12
N ALA A 63 -17.03 -7.20 -12.86
CA ALA A 63 -16.71 -8.14 -11.77
C ALA A 63 -17.17 -9.59 -12.07
N GLY A 64 -18.31 -9.76 -12.77
CA GLY A 64 -18.75 -11.06 -13.29
C GLY A 64 -17.74 -11.68 -14.26
N ASP A 65 -17.07 -10.87 -15.07
CA ASP A 65 -16.01 -11.31 -15.97
C ASP A 65 -14.71 -11.67 -15.23
N TRP A 66 -14.41 -11.03 -14.10
CA TRP A 66 -13.29 -11.43 -13.22
C TRP A 66 -13.51 -12.84 -12.65
N HIS A 67 -14.73 -13.15 -12.25
CA HIS A 67 -15.11 -14.48 -11.77
C HIS A 67 -14.98 -15.52 -12.88
N ALA A 68 -15.44 -15.21 -14.09
CA ALA A 68 -15.26 -16.06 -15.25
C ALA A 68 -13.78 -16.20 -15.69
N ALA A 69 -12.89 -15.29 -15.27
CA ALA A 69 -11.48 -15.26 -15.64
C ALA A 69 -10.56 -16.09 -14.75
N GLY A 70 -11.07 -16.56 -13.59
CA GLY A 70 -10.21 -17.03 -12.50
C GLY A 70 -9.35 -15.91 -11.88
N ALA A 71 -9.71 -14.64 -12.06
CA ALA A 71 -8.93 -13.51 -11.57
C ALA A 71 -9.34 -13.04 -10.15
N CYS A 72 -10.39 -13.64 -9.57
CA CYS A 72 -10.80 -13.37 -8.19
C CYS A 72 -9.70 -13.70 -7.18
N ASP A 73 -8.95 -14.78 -7.37
CA ASP A 73 -7.87 -15.16 -6.43
C ASP A 73 -6.72 -14.15 -6.44
N GLU A 74 -6.39 -13.58 -7.61
CA GLU A 74 -5.37 -12.52 -7.73
C GLU A 74 -5.84 -11.22 -7.07
N VAL A 75 -7.10 -10.82 -7.25
CA VAL A 75 -7.66 -9.62 -6.60
C VAL A 75 -7.80 -9.82 -5.08
N HIS A 76 -8.21 -11.01 -4.64
CA HIS A 76 -8.24 -11.37 -3.22
C HIS A 76 -6.86 -11.22 -2.59
N ARG A 77 -5.84 -11.80 -3.22
CA ARG A 77 -4.45 -11.70 -2.79
C ARG A 77 -3.96 -10.25 -2.78
N LEU A 78 -4.32 -9.44 -3.79
CA LEU A 78 -3.99 -8.02 -3.84
C LEU A 78 -4.55 -7.29 -2.61
N VAL A 79 -5.82 -7.50 -2.27
CA VAL A 79 -6.47 -6.87 -1.11
C VAL A 79 -5.82 -7.33 0.20
N ASP A 80 -5.62 -8.63 0.38
CA ASP A 80 -4.97 -9.19 1.57
C ASP A 80 -3.58 -8.58 1.80
N LEU A 81 -2.73 -8.59 0.79
CA LEU A 81 -1.38 -8.01 0.87
C LEU A 81 -1.45 -6.51 1.13
N ALA A 82 -2.36 -5.79 0.48
CA ALA A 82 -2.50 -4.35 0.68
C ALA A 82 -2.86 -4.03 2.14
N VAL A 83 -3.82 -4.74 2.71
CA VAL A 83 -4.28 -4.55 4.09
C VAL A 83 -3.16 -4.91 5.09
N GLN A 84 -2.48 -6.03 4.88
CA GLN A 84 -1.39 -6.48 5.76
C GLN A 84 -0.21 -5.50 5.74
N THR A 85 0.28 -5.12 4.56
CA THR A 85 1.39 -4.18 4.43
C THR A 85 1.02 -2.80 4.98
N SER A 86 -0.21 -2.33 4.74
CA SER A 86 -0.72 -1.08 5.33
C SER A 86 -0.72 -1.12 6.86
N ALA A 87 -1.16 -2.23 7.46
CA ALA A 87 -1.18 -2.39 8.91
C ALA A 87 0.24 -2.37 9.50
N SER A 88 1.19 -3.04 8.86
CA SER A 88 2.60 -3.02 9.24
C SER A 88 3.18 -1.60 9.20
N LEU A 89 2.97 -0.86 8.10
CA LEU A 89 3.42 0.53 7.97
C LEU A 89 2.75 1.47 8.97
N THR A 90 1.46 1.28 9.22
CA THR A 90 0.71 2.04 10.22
C THR A 90 1.32 1.88 11.61
N ARG A 91 1.68 0.64 11.99
CA ARG A 91 2.36 0.37 13.26
C ARG A 91 3.75 1.02 13.31
N LEU A 92 4.55 0.89 12.26
CA LEU A 92 5.90 1.48 12.20
C LEU A 92 5.86 3.01 12.31
N LEU A 93 4.94 3.66 11.59
CA LEU A 93 4.70 5.09 11.71
C LEU A 93 4.29 5.46 13.14
N GLY A 94 3.36 4.72 13.74
CA GLY A 94 2.93 4.95 15.12
C GLY A 94 4.10 4.91 16.11
N MET A 95 4.98 3.91 16.00
CA MET A 95 6.18 3.82 16.84
C MET A 95 7.13 5.01 16.62
N ALA A 96 7.37 5.40 15.37
CA ALA A 96 8.20 6.56 15.05
C ALA A 96 7.61 7.87 15.61
N MET A 97 6.30 8.05 15.57
CA MET A 97 5.64 9.24 16.12
C MET A 97 5.75 9.30 17.64
N VAL A 98 5.65 8.17 18.33
CA VAL A 98 5.87 8.09 19.79
C VAL A 98 7.32 8.46 20.13
N ALA A 99 8.31 7.95 19.37
CA ALA A 99 9.71 8.29 19.58
C ALA A 99 9.98 9.79 19.36
N LEU A 100 9.47 10.36 18.27
CA LEU A 100 9.58 11.80 17.99
C LEU A 100 8.90 12.65 19.07
N HIS A 101 7.73 12.23 19.56
CA HIS A 101 7.06 12.95 20.63
C HIS A 101 7.87 12.93 21.93
N SER A 102 8.55 11.83 22.24
CA SER A 102 9.48 11.75 23.37
C SER A 102 10.67 12.70 23.22
N GLU A 103 11.28 12.77 22.03
CA GLU A 103 12.35 13.75 21.73
C GLU A 103 11.86 15.20 21.85
N GLN A 104 10.61 15.45 21.46
CA GLN A 104 10.01 16.78 21.59
C GLN A 104 9.99 17.29 23.04
N ILE A 105 9.74 16.40 24.00
CA ILE A 105 9.67 16.74 25.43
C ILE A 105 11.05 17.17 25.96
N THR A 106 12.11 16.55 25.45
CA THR A 106 13.49 16.79 25.92
C THR A 106 14.20 17.92 25.16
N THR A 107 13.66 18.33 24.01
CA THR A 107 14.21 19.38 23.14
C THR A 107 14.10 20.79 23.77
N ARG A 108 15.23 21.50 23.85
CA ARG A 108 15.29 22.85 24.46
C ARG A 108 14.86 23.97 23.51
N SER A 109 15.07 23.82 22.20
CA SER A 109 14.70 24.82 21.20
C SER A 109 13.19 24.85 20.95
N ALA A 110 12.59 26.04 20.94
CA ALA A 110 11.17 26.19 20.59
C ALA A 110 10.89 25.87 19.11
N THR A 111 11.82 26.24 18.22
CA THR A 111 11.69 26.00 16.77
C THR A 111 11.76 24.52 16.46
N GLU A 112 12.72 23.79 17.03
CA GLU A 112 12.85 22.33 16.82
C GLU A 112 11.64 21.60 17.38
N ARG A 113 11.14 21.99 18.56
CA ARG A 113 9.89 21.44 19.11
C ARG A 113 8.71 21.63 18.16
N HIS A 114 8.59 22.80 17.52
CA HIS A 114 7.52 23.06 16.56
C HIS A 114 7.65 22.20 15.29
N SER A 115 8.87 22.04 14.74
CA SER A 115 9.10 21.16 13.59
C SER A 115 8.78 19.70 13.91
N ILE A 116 9.16 19.21 15.09
CA ILE A 116 8.82 17.86 15.54
C ILE A 116 7.29 17.70 15.68
N GLN A 117 6.57 18.70 16.21
CA GLN A 117 5.10 18.67 16.27
C GLN A 117 4.47 18.54 14.88
N GLN A 118 4.98 19.27 13.90
CA GLN A 118 4.48 19.19 12.53
C GLN A 118 4.73 17.80 11.91
N LEU A 119 5.90 17.21 12.15
CA LEU A 119 6.19 15.84 11.72
C LEU A 119 5.26 14.83 12.39
N VAL A 120 5.07 14.93 13.70
CA VAL A 120 4.16 14.06 14.47
C VAL A 120 2.73 14.15 13.95
N ALA A 121 2.21 15.37 13.77
CA ALA A 121 0.88 15.59 13.21
C ALA A 121 0.76 15.02 11.79
N THR A 122 1.77 15.22 10.94
CA THR A 122 1.78 14.68 9.57
C THR A 122 1.78 13.15 9.59
N GLY A 123 2.55 12.52 10.49
CA GLY A 123 2.57 11.06 10.63
C GLY A 123 1.22 10.48 11.02
N TYR A 124 0.49 11.13 11.92
CA TYR A 124 -0.87 10.73 12.26
C TYR A 124 -1.84 10.85 11.08
N LEU A 125 -1.71 11.87 10.22
CA LEU A 125 -2.51 11.97 8.99
C LEU A 125 -2.26 10.79 8.04
N TYR A 126 -1.01 10.33 7.90
CA TYR A 126 -0.71 9.13 7.11
C TYR A 126 -1.32 7.87 7.72
N VAL A 127 -1.24 7.71 9.05
CA VAL A 127 -1.87 6.59 9.78
C VAL A 127 -3.38 6.57 9.56
N GLU A 128 -4.06 7.71 9.74
CA GLU A 128 -5.50 7.82 9.52
C GLU A 128 -5.88 7.51 8.08
N SER A 129 -5.13 8.05 7.11
CA SER A 129 -5.37 7.81 5.68
C SER A 129 -5.20 6.34 5.32
N LEU A 130 -4.14 5.68 5.80
CA LEU A 130 -3.89 4.26 5.56
C LEU A 130 -5.01 3.41 6.16
N ASN A 131 -5.44 3.71 7.38
CA ASN A 131 -6.56 3.00 7.99
C ASN A 131 -7.87 3.20 7.22
N ALA A 132 -8.17 4.43 6.79
CA ALA A 132 -9.40 4.74 6.07
C ALA A 132 -9.47 4.04 4.70
N VAL A 133 -8.42 4.14 3.89
CA VAL A 133 -8.38 3.50 2.56
C VAL A 133 -8.37 1.97 2.70
N SER A 134 -7.74 1.44 3.76
CA SER A 134 -7.70 -0.01 4.03
C SER A 134 -9.10 -0.52 4.33
N LEU A 135 -9.83 0.17 5.21
CA LEU A 135 -11.20 -0.16 5.55
C LEU A 135 -12.12 -0.07 4.33
N GLU A 136 -11.99 0.98 3.51
CA GLU A 136 -12.83 1.15 2.32
C GLU A 136 -12.56 0.05 1.28
N ALA A 137 -11.28 -0.25 0.98
CA ALA A 137 -10.92 -1.34 0.07
C ALA A 137 -11.43 -2.68 0.58
N THR A 138 -11.36 -2.90 1.91
CA THR A 138 -11.90 -4.09 2.58
C THR A 138 -13.39 -4.24 2.36
N ASN A 139 -14.14 -3.18 2.66
CA ASN A 139 -15.60 -3.18 2.58
C ASN A 139 -16.07 -3.35 1.15
N MET A 140 -15.42 -2.67 0.20
CA MET A 140 -15.75 -2.80 -1.22
C MET A 140 -15.47 -4.21 -1.73
N ALA A 141 -14.29 -4.78 -1.42
CA ALA A 141 -13.95 -6.14 -1.82
C ALA A 141 -14.94 -7.18 -1.26
N ARG A 142 -15.38 -7.01 -0.01
CA ARG A 142 -16.42 -7.86 0.62
C ARG A 142 -17.77 -7.68 -0.05
N TRP A 143 -18.20 -6.45 -0.29
CA TRP A 143 -19.47 -6.15 -0.94
C TRP A 143 -19.54 -6.73 -2.35
N ARG A 144 -18.40 -6.77 -3.05
CA ARG A 144 -18.25 -7.40 -4.37
C ARG A 144 -18.11 -8.93 -4.34
N GLY A 145 -18.00 -9.55 -3.17
CA GLY A 145 -17.77 -10.99 -3.02
C GLY A 145 -16.36 -11.45 -3.43
N LEU A 146 -15.41 -10.52 -3.56
CA LEU A 146 -14.02 -10.81 -3.90
C LEU A 146 -13.18 -11.17 -2.67
N TRP A 147 -13.67 -10.85 -1.46
CA TRP A 147 -12.97 -11.08 -0.21
C TRP A 147 -13.90 -11.53 0.93
N GLY A 148 -13.51 -12.56 1.69
CA GLY A 148 -14.29 -13.19 2.76
C GLY A 148 -15.09 -14.45 2.34
N ARG A 149 -15.35 -15.35 3.31
CA ARG A 149 -16.10 -16.61 3.09
C ARG A 149 -17.60 -16.34 2.91
N GLY A 150 -18.03 -16.14 1.65
CA GLY A 150 -19.44 -16.18 1.25
C GLY A 150 -19.60 -17.08 0.04
N GLY A 151 -19.98 -18.34 0.30
CA GLY A 151 -20.44 -19.38 -0.64
C GLY A 151 -20.21 -19.15 -2.14
N TYR A 152 -19.03 -19.54 -2.64
CA TYR A 152 -18.81 -19.68 -4.07
C TYR A 152 -19.66 -20.83 -4.62
N VAL A 153 -20.72 -20.50 -5.35
CA VAL A 153 -21.28 -21.44 -6.33
C VAL A 153 -20.29 -21.44 -7.48
N HIS A 154 -19.45 -22.49 -7.57
CA HIS A 154 -18.64 -22.76 -8.74
C HIS A 154 -19.55 -22.84 -9.96
N ARG A 155 -19.67 -21.74 -10.71
CA ARG A 155 -20.20 -21.80 -12.06
C ARG A 155 -19.04 -22.30 -12.94
N PRO A 156 -19.21 -23.39 -13.70
CA PRO A 156 -18.14 -23.89 -14.55
C PRO A 156 -17.70 -22.79 -15.52
N LEU A 157 -16.38 -22.62 -15.69
CA LEU A 157 -15.83 -21.83 -16.78
C LEU A 157 -16.40 -22.36 -18.10
N VAL A 158 -17.12 -21.53 -18.84
CA VAL A 158 -17.23 -21.72 -20.28
C VAL A 158 -16.00 -21.03 -20.87
N PRO A 159 -15.03 -21.76 -21.45
CA PRO A 159 -13.84 -21.15 -22.01
C PRO A 159 -14.23 -20.46 -23.32
N SER A 160 -14.65 -19.21 -23.25
CA SER A 160 -14.63 -18.35 -24.43
C SER A 160 -13.17 -17.94 -24.64
N GLN A 161 -12.48 -18.64 -25.55
CA GLN A 161 -11.17 -18.25 -26.09
C GLN A 161 -11.29 -16.98 -26.95
N GLN A 162 -11.84 -15.90 -26.39
CA GLN A 162 -11.76 -14.59 -26.98
C GLN A 162 -10.61 -13.86 -26.31
N PHE A 163 -9.60 -13.57 -27.12
CA PHE A 163 -8.47 -12.73 -26.76
C PHE A 163 -9.02 -11.33 -26.47
N ASP A 164 -9.09 -10.97 -25.20
CA ASP A 164 -9.52 -9.64 -24.77
C ASP A 164 -8.31 -8.86 -24.23
N PRO A 165 -7.75 -7.95 -25.04
CA PRO A 165 -6.55 -7.20 -24.67
C PRO A 165 -6.76 -6.26 -23.48
N GLU A 166 -8.00 -5.86 -23.16
CA GLU A 166 -8.27 -5.02 -22.00
C GLU A 166 -8.24 -5.84 -20.70
N ARG A 167 -8.75 -7.08 -20.77
CA ARG A 167 -8.71 -8.03 -19.66
C ARG A 167 -7.27 -8.42 -19.29
N ASP A 168 -6.41 -8.65 -20.29
CA ASP A 168 -5.00 -8.96 -20.04
C ASP A 168 -4.24 -7.78 -19.42
N ARG A 169 -4.57 -6.54 -19.82
CA ARG A 169 -4.01 -5.31 -19.20
C ARG A 169 -4.47 -5.14 -17.76
N ALA A 170 -5.73 -5.44 -17.45
CA ALA A 170 -6.25 -5.38 -16.08
C ALA A 170 -5.56 -6.40 -15.18
N ARG A 171 -5.34 -7.63 -15.68
CA ARG A 171 -4.59 -8.67 -14.98
C ARG A 171 -3.13 -8.26 -14.73
N GLU A 172 -2.47 -7.69 -15.73
CA GLU A 172 -1.10 -7.20 -15.60
C GLU A 172 -1.00 -6.05 -14.58
N SER A 173 -2.01 -5.17 -14.54
CA SER A 173 -2.09 -4.09 -13.55
C SER A 173 -2.24 -4.63 -12.12
N VAL A 174 -3.05 -5.67 -11.91
CA VAL A 174 -3.15 -6.36 -10.61
C VAL A 174 -1.80 -6.96 -10.21
N ARG A 175 -1.12 -7.66 -11.12
CA ARG A 175 0.19 -8.28 -10.84
C ARG A 175 1.25 -7.25 -10.52
N THR A 176 1.26 -6.14 -11.26
CA THR A 176 2.17 -5.02 -11.01
C THR A 176 1.95 -4.44 -9.61
N LEU A 177 0.69 -4.21 -9.21
CA LEU A 177 0.37 -3.71 -7.87
C LEU A 177 0.73 -4.72 -6.78
N ILE A 178 0.50 -6.02 -6.98
CA ILE A 178 0.94 -7.06 -6.06
C ILE A 178 2.46 -7.00 -5.86
N ALA A 179 3.24 -6.92 -6.94
CA ALA A 179 4.69 -6.82 -6.87
C ALA A 179 5.16 -5.58 -6.09
N GLN A 180 4.52 -4.42 -6.34
CA GLN A 180 4.81 -3.18 -5.61
C GLN A 180 4.50 -3.29 -4.11
N ILE A 181 3.36 -3.90 -3.75
CA ILE A 181 2.97 -4.08 -2.35
C ILE A 181 3.90 -5.06 -1.63
N ILE A 182 4.38 -6.10 -2.32
CA ILE A 182 5.39 -7.02 -1.79
C ILE A 182 6.70 -6.26 -1.54
N GLU A 183 7.17 -5.46 -2.49
CA GLU A 183 8.39 -4.67 -2.30
C GLU A 183 8.26 -3.69 -1.11
N LEU A 184 7.11 -3.01 -1.00
CA LEU A 184 6.80 -2.15 0.14
C LEU A 184 6.83 -2.92 1.47
N GLY A 185 6.25 -4.12 1.49
CA GLY A 185 6.25 -5.00 2.67
C GLY A 185 7.68 -5.39 3.08
N LEU A 186 8.48 -5.87 2.14
CA LEU A 186 9.87 -6.24 2.38
C LEU A 186 10.70 -5.04 2.89
N ARG A 187 10.49 -3.85 2.31
CA ARG A 187 11.16 -2.63 2.79
C ARG A 187 10.69 -2.23 4.18
N ALA A 188 9.42 -2.42 4.53
CA ALA A 188 8.89 -2.17 5.86
C ALA A 188 9.44 -3.16 6.90
N GLU A 189 9.58 -4.45 6.55
CA GLU A 189 10.17 -5.47 7.43
C GLU A 189 11.60 -5.14 7.86
N LEU A 190 12.38 -4.50 6.98
CA LEU A 190 13.72 -4.01 7.33
C LEU A 190 13.69 -3.00 8.49
N PHE A 191 12.61 -2.20 8.63
CA PHE A 191 12.45 -1.31 9.77
C PHE A 191 12.03 -2.09 11.03
N ASP A 192 11.10 -3.03 10.90
CA ASP A 192 10.54 -3.76 12.03
C ASP A 192 11.57 -4.59 12.81
N GLY A 193 12.48 -5.28 12.10
CA GLY A 193 13.55 -6.08 12.71
C GLY A 193 14.56 -5.30 13.55
N THR A 194 14.47 -3.96 13.60
CA THR A 194 15.41 -3.09 14.33
C THR A 194 14.80 -2.32 15.52
N TRP A 195 13.46 -2.27 15.63
CA TRP A 195 12.79 -1.67 16.78
C TRP A 195 12.57 -2.67 17.93
N ALA A 196 12.75 -3.97 17.69
CA ALA A 196 12.58 -5.05 18.67
C ALA A 196 13.84 -5.35 19.52
N MET A 197 14.82 -4.45 19.57
CA MET A 197 16.03 -4.63 20.37
C MET A 197 16.27 -3.39 21.23
N GLU A 198 15.69 -3.42 22.42
CA GLU A 198 16.27 -3.02 23.72
C GLU A 198 15.41 -3.59 24.85
#